data_AF-A0A534TTP2-F1
#
_entry.id   AF-A0A534TTP2-F1
#
_cell.length_a   1.000
_cell.length_b   1.000
_cell.length_c   1.000
_cell.angle_alpha   90.00
_cell.angle_beta   90.00
_cell.angle_gamma   90.00
#
_symmetry.space_group_name_H-M   'P 1'
#
loop_
_entity.id
_entity.type
_entity.pdbx_description
1 polymer ?
#
loop_
_entity_poly.entity_id
_entity_poly.type
_entity_poly.pdbx_seq_one_letter_code
_entity_poly.pdbx_strand_id
1 'polypeptide(L)'
;MTLERKITWLFGANAVINWTLSARGIVDPSGMAAMFGAAPPNYPFVIRLWQGFVFMFGCMFWEVSRDPRRKAALAKYNWIEKTITALAVTAGYVVGEVPTRLMMLIVLTNWAWIPFILYCDIALRSQVARS
;
A
#
# COMPACT_ATOMS: atom_id res chain seq x y z
N MET A 1 7.00 -23.40 1.02
CA MET A 1 5.73 -22.62 1.10
C MET A 1 5.20 -22.41 -0.31
N THR A 2 3.94 -22.74 -0.59
CA THR A 2 3.33 -22.60 -1.93
C THR A 2 3.22 -21.12 -2.34
N LEU A 3 3.18 -20.82 -3.64
CA LEU A 3 3.03 -19.45 -4.14
C LEU A 3 1.76 -18.80 -3.60
N GLU A 4 0.62 -19.50 -3.66
CA GLU A 4 -0.66 -19.04 -3.14
C GLU A 4 -0.55 -18.66 -1.66
N ARG A 5 0.11 -19.50 -0.84
CA ARG A 5 0.30 -19.19 0.58
C ARG A 5 1.18 -17.94 0.78
N LYS A 6 2.24 -17.76 -0.03
CA LYS A 6 3.06 -16.52 0.01
C LYS A 6 2.21 -15.30 -0.30
N ILE A 7 1.36 -15.38 -1.32
CA ILE A 7 0.47 -14.30 -1.74
C ILE A 7 -0.57 -13.99 -0.67
N THR A 8 -1.20 -15.01 -0.08
CA THR A 8 -2.12 -14.85 1.06
C THR A 8 -1.47 -14.04 2.18
N TRP A 9 -0.26 -14.38 2.61
CA TRP A 9 0.42 -13.64 3.68
C TRP A 9 0.83 -12.23 3.24
N LEU A 10 1.41 -12.09 2.05
CA LEU A 10 1.88 -10.80 1.54
C LEU A 10 0.74 -9.79 1.36
N PHE A 11 -0.37 -10.23 0.78
CA PHE A 11 -1.55 -9.39 0.57
C PHE A 11 -2.32 -9.17 1.87
N GLY A 12 -2.41 -10.17 2.74
CA GLY A 12 -3.00 -10.02 4.07
C GLY A 12 -2.25 -9.01 4.93
N ALA A 13 -0.91 -9.06 4.94
CA ALA A 13 -0.09 -8.08 5.63
C ALA A 13 -0.28 -6.66 5.07
N ASN A 14 -0.32 -6.51 3.74
CA ASN A 14 -0.60 -5.21 3.11
C ASN A 14 -2.00 -4.69 3.47
N ALA A 15 -3.01 -5.56 3.52
CA ALA A 15 -4.36 -5.17 3.92
C ALA A 15 -4.38 -4.58 5.34
N VAL A 16 -3.73 -5.27 6.29
CA VAL A 16 -3.64 -4.81 7.67
C VAL A 16 -2.86 -3.50 7.80
N ILE A 17 -1.73 -3.36 7.09
CA ILE A 17 -0.94 -2.12 7.08
C ILE A 17 -1.79 -0.97 6.54
N ASN A 18 -2.47 -1.17 5.42
CA ASN A 18 -3.32 -0.14 4.81
C ASN A 18 -4.46 0.26 5.75
N TRP A 19 -5.19 -0.69 6.32
CA TRP A 19 -6.27 -0.37 7.26
C TRP A 19 -5.78 0.37 8.50
N THR A 20 -4.67 -0.06 9.09
CA THR A 20 -4.13 0.55 10.32
C THR A 20 -3.65 1.99 10.09
N LEU A 21 -2.92 2.24 9.00
CA LEU A 21 -2.47 3.59 8.64
C LEU A 21 -3.66 4.49 8.25
N SER A 22 -4.63 3.94 7.51
CA SER A 22 -5.78 4.70 7.05
C SER A 22 -6.76 5.05 8.14
N ALA A 23 -7.08 4.12 9.04
CA ALA A 23 -7.98 4.39 10.16
C ALA A 23 -7.48 5.59 10.99
N ARG A 24 -6.18 5.65 11.28
CA ARG A 24 -5.59 6.79 12.00
C ARG A 24 -5.72 8.09 11.22
N GLY A 25 -5.32 8.10 9.95
CA GLY A 25 -5.36 9.34 9.14
C GLY A 25 -6.79 9.81 8.79
N ILE A 26 -7.80 8.93 8.84
CA ILE A 26 -9.21 9.29 8.71
C ILE A 26 -9.71 10.01 9.98
N VAL A 27 -9.45 9.41 11.16
CA VAL A 27 -9.94 9.95 12.43
C VAL A 27 -9.20 11.23 12.80
N ASP A 28 -7.86 11.20 12.74
CA ASP A 28 -6.98 12.27 13.19
C ASP A 28 -5.88 12.57 12.15
N PRO A 29 -6.20 13.33 11.09
CA PRO A 29 -5.23 13.69 10.05
C PRO A 29 -4.11 14.59 10.58
N SER A 30 -4.37 15.42 11.60
CA SER A 30 -3.35 16.30 12.20
C SER A 30 -2.36 15.50 13.04
N GLY A 31 -2.83 14.57 13.88
CA GLY A 31 -1.94 13.66 14.61
C GLY A 31 -1.25 12.63 13.72
N MET A 32 -1.83 12.29 12.57
CA MET A 32 -1.14 11.51 11.53
C MET A 32 0.01 12.30 10.90
N ALA A 33 -0.20 13.57 10.54
CA ALA A 33 0.86 14.45 10.03
C ALA A 33 1.98 14.63 11.08
N ALA A 34 1.61 14.89 12.33
CA ALA A 34 2.55 15.07 13.43
C ALA A 34 3.42 13.82 13.70
N MET A 35 2.87 12.61 13.54
CA MET A 35 3.63 11.36 13.68
C MET A 35 4.86 11.30 12.77
N PHE A 36 4.73 11.84 11.55
CA PHE A 36 5.82 11.92 10.59
C PHE A 36 6.65 13.20 10.70
N GLY A 37 6.32 14.11 11.62
CA GLY A 37 6.99 15.41 11.77
C GLY A 37 6.57 16.43 10.72
N ALA A 38 5.41 16.25 10.07
CA ALA A 38 4.82 17.25 9.20
C ALA A 38 4.04 18.30 10.01
N ALA A 39 3.89 19.49 9.44
CA ALA A 39 2.98 20.51 9.95
C ALA A 39 1.51 20.03 9.85
N PRO A 40 0.60 20.61 10.66
CA PRO A 40 -0.83 20.36 10.52
C PRO A 40 -1.30 20.66 9.07
N PRO A 41 -2.14 19.79 8.49
CA PRO A 41 -2.60 19.98 7.12
C PRO A 41 -3.55 21.17 6.99
N ASN A 42 -3.33 22.03 6.01
CA ASN A 42 -4.27 23.11 5.66
C ASN A 42 -5.63 22.58 5.22
N TYR A 43 -5.67 21.41 4.59
CA TYR A 43 -6.88 20.75 4.11
C TYR A 43 -6.99 19.32 4.68
N PRO A 44 -7.40 19.15 5.94
CA PRO A 44 -7.51 17.84 6.58
C PRO A 44 -8.40 16.84 5.81
N PHE A 45 -9.40 17.33 5.08
CA PHE A 45 -10.28 16.49 4.28
C PHE A 45 -9.54 15.73 3.16
N VAL A 46 -8.49 16.32 2.58
CA VAL A 46 -7.68 15.69 1.52
C VAL A 46 -6.96 14.47 2.07
N ILE A 47 -6.39 14.59 3.28
CA ILE A 47 -5.77 13.44 3.97
C ILE A 47 -6.82 12.36 4.22
N ARG A 48 -8.01 12.72 4.72
CA ARG A 48 -9.08 11.74 4.96
C ARG A 48 -9.51 11.02 3.68
N LEU A 49 -9.66 11.76 2.59
CA LEU A 49 -10.03 11.20 1.29
C LEU A 49 -8.94 10.24 0.77
N TRP A 50 -7.68 10.67 0.81
CA TRP A 50 -6.53 9.83 0.44
C TRP A 50 -6.50 8.54 1.27
N GLN A 51 -6.68 8.66 2.59
CA GLN A 51 -6.72 7.50 3.47
C GLN A 51 -7.94 6.61 3.22
N GLY A 52 -9.07 7.17 2.78
CA GLY A 52 -10.19 6.39 2.27
C GLY A 52 -9.81 5.49 1.08
N PHE A 53 -9.02 6.01 0.13
CA PHE A 53 -8.51 5.21 -0.98
C PHE A 53 -7.53 4.13 -0.50
N VAL A 54 -6.60 4.46 0.39
CA VAL A 54 -5.65 3.48 0.95
C VAL A 54 -6.40 2.38 1.71
N PHE A 55 -7.46 2.71 2.45
CA PHE A 55 -8.33 1.74 3.11
C PHE A 55 -9.04 0.82 2.12
N MET A 56 -9.59 1.39 1.03
CA MET A 56 -10.23 0.62 -0.06
C MET A 56 -9.24 -0.36 -0.70
N PHE A 57 -8.00 0.06 -0.94
CA PHE A 57 -6.93 -0.84 -1.39
C PHE A 57 -6.67 -1.95 -0.38
N GLY A 58 -6.72 -1.65 0.92
CA GLY A 58 -6.66 -2.66 1.98
C GLY A 58 -7.76 -3.72 1.85
N CYS A 59 -9.01 -3.32 1.59
CA CYS A 59 -10.12 -4.26 1.34
C CYS A 59 -9.85 -5.14 0.12
N MET A 60 -9.40 -4.55 -0.98
CA MET A 60 -9.06 -5.31 -2.19
C MET A 60 -7.91 -6.29 -1.94
N PHE A 61 -6.87 -5.90 -1.20
CA PHE A 61 -5.77 -6.81 -0.85
C PHE A 61 -6.23 -7.92 0.08
N TRP A 62 -7.15 -7.63 1.00
CA TRP A 62 -7.77 -8.65 1.83
C TRP A 62 -8.52 -9.69 0.99
N GLU A 63 -9.34 -9.27 0.01
CA GLU A 63 -10.00 -10.21 -0.90
C GLU A 63 -9.01 -11.10 -1.65
N VAL A 64 -7.94 -10.52 -2.21
CA VAL A 64 -6.90 -11.29 -2.89
C VAL A 64 -6.22 -12.26 -1.94
N SER A 65 -6.03 -11.89 -0.68
CA SER A 65 -5.40 -12.77 0.31
C SER A 65 -6.22 -14.03 0.60
N ARG A 66 -7.55 -13.92 0.52
CA ARG A 66 -8.50 -15.01 0.81
C ARG A 66 -8.62 -16.02 -0.34
N ASP A 67 -8.52 -15.55 -1.58
CA ASP A 67 -8.54 -16.40 -2.77
C ASP A 67 -7.63 -15.84 -3.87
N PRO A 68 -6.30 -16.09 -3.77
CA PRO A 68 -5.34 -15.54 -4.72
C PRO A 68 -5.63 -15.96 -6.17
N ARG A 69 -6.03 -17.21 -6.42
CA ARG A 69 -6.23 -17.70 -7.79
C ARG A 69 -7.42 -17.04 -8.46
N ARG A 70 -8.61 -17.05 -7.82
CA ARG A 70 -9.81 -16.47 -8.43
C ARG A 70 -9.71 -14.95 -8.56
N LYS A 71 -8.91 -14.31 -7.71
CA LYS A 71 -8.72 -12.86 -7.70
C LYS A 71 -7.40 -12.40 -8.31
N ALA A 72 -6.72 -13.25 -9.10
CA ALA A 72 -5.42 -12.94 -9.71
C ALA A 72 -5.42 -11.64 -10.54
N ALA A 73 -6.55 -11.31 -11.17
CA ALA A 73 -6.69 -10.06 -11.92
C ALA A 73 -6.48 -8.80 -11.05
N LEU A 74 -6.79 -8.87 -9.76
CA LEU A 74 -6.67 -7.76 -8.80
C LEU A 74 -5.25 -7.63 -8.22
N ALA A 75 -4.42 -8.68 -8.30
CA ALA A 75 -3.09 -8.70 -7.68
C ALA A 75 -2.16 -7.58 -8.20
N LYS A 76 -2.29 -7.22 -9.48
CA LYS A 76 -1.51 -6.13 -10.11
C LYS A 76 -1.68 -4.78 -9.41
N TYR A 77 -2.87 -4.52 -8.86
CA TYR A 77 -3.15 -3.22 -8.26
C TYR A 77 -2.34 -2.99 -6.97
N ASN A 78 -1.77 -4.04 -6.37
CA ASN A 78 -0.89 -3.90 -5.22
C ASN A 78 0.45 -3.25 -5.59
N TRP A 79 1.15 -3.75 -6.61
CA TRP A 79 2.38 -3.11 -7.03
C TRP A 79 2.12 -1.77 -7.73
N ILE A 80 0.98 -1.58 -8.42
CA ILE A 80 0.61 -0.29 -9.01
C ILE A 80 0.40 0.77 -7.93
N GLU A 81 -0.41 0.48 -6.91
CA GLU A 81 -0.67 1.39 -5.79
C GLU A 81 0.64 1.78 -5.11
N LYS A 82 1.46 0.80 -4.73
CA LYS A 82 2.75 1.06 -4.10
C LYS A 82 3.69 1.89 -4.96
N THR A 83 3.70 1.66 -6.27
CA THR A 83 4.53 2.44 -7.20
C THR A 83 4.09 3.89 -7.24
N ILE A 84 2.77 4.15 -7.37
CA ILE A 84 2.22 5.51 -7.36
C ILE A 84 2.54 6.20 -6.03
N THR A 85 2.24 5.54 -4.90
CA THR A 85 2.52 6.06 -3.56
C THR A 85 4.01 6.34 -3.38
N ALA A 86 4.89 5.41 -3.76
CA ALA A 86 6.32 5.56 -3.62
C ALA A 86 6.88 6.70 -4.45
N LEU A 87 6.47 6.81 -5.72
CA LEU A 87 6.92 7.88 -6.61
C LEU A 87 6.44 9.25 -6.13
N ALA A 88 5.16 9.39 -5.77
CA ALA A 88 4.60 10.65 -5.30
C ALA A 88 5.32 11.16 -4.03
N VAL A 89 5.52 10.27 -3.05
CA VAL A 89 6.20 10.65 -1.80
C VAL A 89 7.70 10.89 -2.03
N THR A 90 8.35 10.12 -2.91
CA THR A 90 9.77 10.34 -3.25
C THR A 90 9.95 11.69 -3.95
N ALA A 91 9.08 12.03 -4.90
CA ALA A 91 9.11 13.33 -5.57
C ALA A 91 8.96 14.48 -4.56
N GLY A 92 7.95 14.40 -3.67
CA GLY A 92 7.77 15.38 -2.59
C GLY A 92 8.97 15.45 -1.62
N TYR A 93 9.65 14.33 -1.38
CA TYR A 93 10.85 14.30 -0.54
C TYR A 93 12.02 15.05 -1.19
N VAL A 94 12.24 14.83 -2.50
CA VAL A 94 13.31 15.48 -3.25
C VAL A 94 13.15 17.00 -3.28
N VAL A 95 11.91 17.51 -3.29
CA VAL A 95 11.63 18.96 -3.24
C VAL A 95 11.45 19.52 -1.82
N GLY A 96 11.61 18.70 -0.77
CA GLY A 96 11.55 19.14 0.62
C GLY A 96 10.13 19.26 1.22
N GLU A 97 9.10 18.78 0.54
CA GLU A 97 7.70 18.79 1.01
C GLU A 97 7.37 17.63 1.97
N VAL A 98 8.15 16.55 1.91
CA VAL A 98 7.92 15.32 2.68
C VAL A 98 8.97 15.18 3.79
N PRO A 99 8.57 14.93 5.05
CA PRO A 99 9.50 14.63 6.12
C PRO A 99 10.23 13.29 5.94
N THR A 100 11.49 13.21 6.39
CA THR A 100 12.31 11.98 6.33
C THR A 100 11.64 10.77 6.97
N ARG A 101 10.86 10.95 8.05
CA ARG A 101 10.14 9.83 8.70
C ARG A 101 9.11 9.19 7.78
N LEU A 102 8.38 9.98 7.00
CA LEU A 102 7.43 9.45 6.02
C LEU A 102 8.17 8.77 4.88
N MET A 103 9.27 9.35 4.40
CA MET A 103 10.10 8.71 3.37
C MET A 103 10.67 7.36 3.82
N MET A 104 11.14 7.25 5.07
CA MET A 104 11.60 5.98 5.65
C MET A 104 10.49 4.91 5.64
N LEU A 105 9.26 5.29 6.03
CA LEU A 105 8.12 4.38 5.94
C LEU A 105 7.91 3.91 4.49
N ILE A 106 7.92 4.84 3.52
CA ILE A 106 7.75 4.50 2.10
C ILE A 106 8.83 3.56 1.58
N VAL A 107 10.09 3.76 1.95
CA VAL A 107 11.16 2.83 1.58
C VAL A 107 10.87 1.43 2.13
N LEU A 108 10.48 1.34 3.40
CA LEU A 108 10.26 0.06 4.09
C LEU A 108 8.98 -0.67 3.66
N THR A 109 7.93 0.04 3.26
CA THR A 109 6.61 -0.56 2.96
C THR A 109 6.24 -0.54 1.48
N ASN A 110 6.96 0.22 0.64
CA ASN A 110 6.70 0.31 -0.80
C ASN A 110 7.94 -0.13 -1.59
N TRP A 111 9.03 0.65 -1.57
CA TRP A 111 10.19 0.35 -2.42
C TRP A 111 10.76 -1.05 -2.18
N ALA A 112 10.92 -1.46 -0.91
CA ALA A 112 11.41 -2.78 -0.58
C ALA A 112 10.46 -3.92 -1.00
N TRP A 113 9.15 -3.65 -1.12
CA TRP A 113 8.12 -4.67 -1.35
C TRP A 113 7.72 -4.80 -2.82
N ILE A 114 7.83 -3.72 -3.61
CA ILE A 114 7.44 -3.70 -5.04
C ILE A 114 8.03 -4.88 -5.82
N PRO A 115 9.34 -5.19 -5.76
CA PRO A 115 9.91 -6.31 -6.52
C PRO A 115 9.26 -7.66 -6.17
N PHE A 116 9.00 -7.90 -4.89
CA PHE A 116 8.39 -9.15 -4.42
C PHE A 116 6.93 -9.26 -4.84
N ILE A 117 6.17 -8.17 -4.78
CA ILE A 117 4.75 -8.14 -5.16
C ILE A 117 4.62 -8.32 -6.67
N LEU A 118 5.46 -7.64 -7.46
CA LEU A 118 5.49 -7.77 -8.91
C LEU A 118 5.83 -9.21 -9.33
N TYR A 119 6.83 -9.81 -8.71
CA TYR A 119 7.16 -11.23 -8.92
C TYR A 119 5.96 -12.14 -8.63
N CYS A 120 5.27 -11.91 -7.50
CA CYS A 120 4.11 -12.70 -7.12
C CYS A 120 2.93 -12.56 -8.11
N ASP A 121 2.65 -11.35 -8.61
CA ASP A 121 1.60 -11.11 -9.62
C ASP A 121 1.92 -11.85 -10.93
N ILE A 122 3.15 -11.72 -11.44
CA ILE A 122 3.59 -12.41 -12.67
C ILE A 122 3.50 -13.93 -12.49
N ALA A 123 4.03 -14.45 -11.40
CA ALA A 123 4.02 -15.88 -11.11
C ALA A 123 2.59 -16.41 -11.01
N LEU A 124 1.70 -15.69 -10.31
CA LEU A 124 0.30 -16.08 -10.14
C LEU A 124 -0.45 -16.10 -11.49
N ARG A 125 -0.28 -15.06 -12.31
CA ARG A 125 -0.87 -15.01 -13.67
C ARG A 125 -0.39 -16.15 -14.54
N SER A 126 0.90 -16.49 -14.48
CA SER A 126 1.45 -17.60 -15.23
C SER A 126 0.87 -18.95 -14.81
N GLN A 127 0.55 -19.13 -13.53
CA GLN A 127 -0.08 -20.36 -13.03
C GLN A 127 -1.53 -20.48 -13.49
N VAL A 128 -2.29 -19.39 -13.43
CA VAL A 128 -3.68 -19.35 -13.90
C VAL A 128 -3.78 -19.59 -15.40
N ALA A 129 -2.83 -19.07 -16.20
CA ALA A 129 -2.84 -19.29 -17.65
C ALA A 129 -2.49 -20.74 -18.06
N ARG A 130 -1.90 -21.54 -17.17
CA ARG A 130 -1.49 -22.94 -17.42
C ARG A 130 -2.50 -23.96 -16.90
N SER A 131 -3.56 -23.53 -16.21
CA SER A 131 -4.61 -24.37 -15.64
C SER A 131 -5.89 -24.26 -16.44
#